data_AF-A0A2T6CL79-F1
#
_entry.id   AF-A0A2T6CL79-F1
#
_cell.length_a   1.000
_cell.length_b   1.000
_cell.length_c   1.000
_cell.angle_alpha   90.00
_cell.angle_beta   90.00
_cell.angle_gamma   90.00
#
_symmetry.space_group_name_H-M   'P 1'
#
loop_
_entity.id
_entity.type
_entity.pdbx_description
1 polymer ?
#
loop_
_entity_poly.entity_id
_entity_poly.type
_entity_poly.pdbx_seq_one_letter_code
_entity_poly.pdbx_strand_id
1 'polypeptide(L)'
;MKSTAKDWDQIRHAFSTSIMVDTSLASLAQNLDGVEWPIKGADETPAKYIDLAFEEVVELLQLKGQPEERIDTLIEILRETQAFDDPFGDMVEQTEVAAERDNVLLKNLAKLGIPENFPIVLTGLEPGTLEFCRLEKLATLGEFAVFAQGMAQTVIVGGDFRKLLNALSHVDEASLATVLPFRPGTKGLHLVEALAQVANAPDAAARVEVAVTWFVDELGAIERDLAAGGSLERHFVVLGNPVLEQRAAALLRPHLRTPAKVPESAAAPAKKSGWFGWLFGR
;
A
#
# COMPACT_ATOMS: atom_id res chain seq x y z
N MET A 1 -28.85 14.26 13.70
CA MET A 1 -27.39 14.53 13.79
C MET A 1 -26.73 14.25 12.45
N LYS A 2 -25.85 15.12 11.95
CA LYS A 2 -25.15 14.96 10.66
C LYS A 2 -23.66 14.66 10.79
N SER A 3 -23.01 15.17 11.83
CA SER A 3 -21.58 15.05 12.06
C SER A 3 -21.22 13.70 12.67
N THR A 4 -19.99 13.27 12.44
CA THR A 4 -19.41 12.03 12.94
C THR A 4 -18.30 12.27 13.96
N ALA A 5 -17.90 11.23 14.70
CA ALA A 5 -16.74 11.30 15.60
C ALA A 5 -15.46 11.77 14.88
N LYS A 6 -15.28 11.38 13.62
CA LYS A 6 -14.15 11.82 12.80
C LYS A 6 -14.19 13.34 12.55
N ASP A 7 -15.36 13.90 12.25
CA ASP A 7 -15.50 15.34 11.99
C ASP A 7 -15.18 16.16 13.25
N TRP A 8 -15.55 15.63 14.42
CA TRP A 8 -15.24 16.22 15.72
C TRP A 8 -13.76 16.13 16.07
N ASP A 9 -13.14 14.96 15.87
CA ASP A 9 -11.72 14.76 16.15
C ASP A 9 -10.82 15.68 15.32
N GLN A 10 -11.19 15.93 14.05
CA GLN A 10 -10.49 16.90 13.20
C GLN A 10 -10.57 18.31 13.78
N ILE A 11 -11.78 18.79 14.10
CA ILE A 11 -11.95 20.19 14.53
C ILE A 11 -11.41 20.46 15.93
N ARG A 12 -11.56 19.52 16.87
CA ARG A 12 -11.02 19.66 18.24
C ARG A 12 -9.49 19.70 18.24
N HIS A 13 -8.84 18.94 17.35
CA HIS A 13 -7.39 18.96 17.23
C HIS A 13 -6.90 20.31 16.71
N ALA A 14 -7.52 20.83 15.65
CA ALA A 14 -7.22 22.15 15.11
C ALA A 14 -7.42 23.27 16.14
N PHE A 15 -8.50 23.21 16.93
CA PHE A 15 -8.79 24.22 17.95
C PHE A 15 -7.90 24.16 19.18
N SER A 16 -7.26 23.01 19.47
CA SER A 16 -6.36 22.88 20.63
C SER A 16 -5.18 23.85 20.61
N THR A 17 -4.80 24.34 19.43
CA THR A 17 -3.74 25.34 19.23
C THR A 17 -4.24 26.69 18.76
N SER A 18 -5.57 26.89 18.62
CA SER A 18 -6.13 28.14 18.13
C SER A 18 -6.08 29.22 19.21
N ILE A 19 -5.77 30.44 18.78
CA ILE A 19 -5.83 31.65 19.61
C ILE A 19 -7.26 31.97 20.08
N MET A 20 -8.27 31.42 19.40
CA MET A 20 -9.69 31.66 19.66
C MET A 20 -10.32 30.66 20.65
N VAL A 21 -9.54 29.71 21.19
CA VAL A 21 -10.04 28.61 22.03
C VAL A 21 -10.77 29.06 23.31
N ASP A 22 -10.39 30.23 23.85
CA ASP A 22 -11.01 30.84 25.03
C ASP A 22 -12.05 31.92 24.69
N THR A 23 -12.35 32.12 23.41
CA THR A 23 -13.37 33.09 22.97
C THR A 23 -14.76 32.49 23.15
N SER A 24 -15.72 33.29 23.62
CA SER A 24 -17.08 32.79 23.84
C SER A 24 -17.72 32.28 22.54
N LEU A 25 -18.35 31.11 22.57
CA LEU A 25 -19.04 30.51 21.42
C LEU A 25 -20.15 31.40 20.89
N ALA A 26 -20.80 32.19 21.76
CA ALA A 26 -21.78 33.18 21.35
C ALA A 26 -21.16 34.30 20.49
N SER A 27 -19.94 34.76 20.82
CA SER A 27 -19.21 35.74 19.99
C SER A 27 -18.72 35.14 18.68
N LEU A 28 -18.25 33.89 18.69
CA LEU A 28 -17.83 33.19 17.48
C LEU A 28 -19.02 32.97 16.53
N ALA A 29 -20.18 32.58 17.06
CA ALA A 29 -21.40 32.40 16.29
C ALA A 29 -21.93 33.69 15.65
N GLN A 30 -21.70 34.87 16.25
CA GLN A 30 -22.13 36.15 15.67
C GLN A 30 -21.46 36.47 14.33
N ASN A 31 -20.28 35.88 14.07
CA ASN A 31 -19.60 36.04 12.79
C ASN A 31 -20.22 35.17 11.68
N LEU A 32 -21.21 34.33 12.01
CA LEU A 32 -21.84 33.39 11.11
C LEU A 32 -23.30 33.78 10.89
N ASP A 33 -23.67 33.97 9.63
CA ASP A 33 -25.02 34.38 9.27
C ASP A 33 -26.06 33.33 9.70
N GLY A 34 -26.87 33.68 10.70
CA GLY A 34 -28.00 32.86 11.14
C GLY A 34 -27.67 31.71 12.11
N VAL A 35 -26.42 31.61 12.56
CA VAL A 35 -26.02 30.63 13.59
C VAL A 35 -26.02 31.29 14.96
N GLU A 36 -26.68 30.67 15.94
CA GLU A 36 -26.69 31.15 17.33
C GLU A 36 -26.29 30.03 18.28
N TRP A 37 -25.40 30.35 19.24
CA TRP A 37 -25.11 29.46 20.36
C TRP A 37 -26.13 29.68 21.49
N PRO A 38 -27.01 28.71 21.79
CA PRO A 38 -28.16 28.94 22.67
C PRO A 38 -27.81 28.87 24.17
N ILE A 39 -26.63 28.36 24.52
CA ILE A 39 -26.21 28.16 25.91
C ILE A 39 -25.54 29.45 26.39
N LYS A 40 -26.11 30.04 27.45
CA LYS A 40 -25.59 31.27 28.05
C LYS A 40 -24.56 30.94 29.12
N GLY A 41 -23.40 31.58 29.06
CA GLY A 41 -22.35 31.48 30.07
C GLY A 41 -21.06 32.12 29.56
N ALA A 42 -20.32 32.78 30.44
CA ALA A 42 -19.01 33.34 30.09
C ALA A 42 -17.94 32.24 29.89
N ASP A 43 -18.20 31.04 30.44
CA ASP A 43 -17.39 29.83 30.32
C ASP A 43 -17.81 28.94 29.14
N GLU A 44 -18.77 29.37 28.32
CA GLU A 44 -19.18 28.67 27.10
C GLU A 44 -18.21 29.00 25.96
N THR A 45 -17.01 28.42 26.04
CA THR A 45 -15.89 28.57 25.09
C THR A 45 -15.55 27.22 24.44
N PRO A 46 -14.85 27.19 23.29
CA PRO A 46 -14.34 25.96 22.69
C PRO A 46 -13.56 25.09 23.69
N ALA A 47 -12.72 25.69 24.55
CA ALA A 47 -11.92 24.99 25.57
C ALA A 47 -12.72 24.00 26.44
N LYS A 48 -13.99 24.32 26.72
CA LYS A 48 -14.87 23.47 27.54
C LYS A 48 -15.28 22.15 26.86
N TYR A 49 -15.20 22.12 25.53
CA TYR A 49 -15.72 21.03 24.72
C TYR A 49 -14.60 20.23 24.06
N ILE A 50 -13.53 20.87 23.57
CA ILE A 50 -12.50 20.22 22.73
C ILE A 50 -11.68 19.13 23.42
N ASP A 51 -11.73 19.02 24.75
CA ASP A 51 -11.09 17.93 25.50
C ASP A 51 -11.94 16.66 25.58
N LEU A 52 -13.22 16.74 25.19
CA LEU A 52 -14.18 15.63 25.23
C LEU A 52 -14.18 14.84 23.92
N ALA A 53 -14.29 13.52 24.02
CA ALA A 53 -14.61 12.65 22.89
C ALA A 53 -16.02 12.96 22.35
N PHE A 54 -16.31 12.52 21.11
CA PHE A 54 -17.56 12.84 20.42
C PHE A 54 -18.80 12.47 21.24
N GLU A 55 -18.82 11.27 21.81
CA GLU A 55 -19.91 10.79 22.65
C GLU A 55 -20.04 11.64 23.93
N GLU A 56 -18.92 12.01 24.56
CA GLU A 56 -18.89 12.78 25.80
C GLU A 56 -19.40 14.22 25.60
N VAL A 57 -19.09 14.86 24.47
CA VAL A 57 -19.61 16.20 24.19
C VAL A 57 -21.11 16.16 23.85
N VAL A 58 -21.59 15.14 23.15
CA VAL A 58 -23.03 14.94 22.92
C VAL A 58 -23.76 14.76 24.24
N GLU A 59 -23.25 13.89 25.13
CA GLU A 59 -23.80 13.68 26.46
C GLU A 59 -23.81 14.97 27.28
N LEU A 60 -22.72 15.74 27.27
CA LEU A 60 -22.64 17.03 27.98
C LEU A 60 -23.70 18.02 27.48
N LEU A 61 -23.93 18.09 26.16
CA LEU A 61 -24.94 18.95 25.56
C LEU A 61 -26.36 18.51 25.95
N GLN A 62 -26.63 17.20 25.98
CA GLN A 62 -27.89 16.65 26.47
C GLN A 62 -28.13 16.96 27.94
N LEU A 63 -27.10 16.85 28.79
CA LEU A 63 -27.19 17.24 30.21
C LEU A 63 -27.51 18.73 30.39
N LYS A 64 -27.10 19.57 29.43
CA LYS A 64 -27.45 20.99 29.34
C LYS A 64 -28.83 21.25 28.71
N GLY A 65 -29.61 20.21 28.44
CA GLY A 65 -30.96 20.29 27.86
C GLY A 65 -30.99 20.58 26.36
N GLN A 66 -29.88 20.35 25.64
CA GLN A 66 -29.81 20.51 24.19
C GLN A 66 -30.08 19.19 23.46
N PRO A 67 -30.61 19.24 22.22
CA PRO A 67 -30.71 18.06 21.37
C PRO A 67 -29.33 17.55 20.94
N GLU A 68 -29.23 16.27 20.58
CA GLU A 68 -27.97 15.63 20.11
C GLU A 68 -27.40 16.35 18.89
N GLU A 69 -28.26 16.84 17.99
CA GLU A 69 -27.89 17.64 16.82
C GLU A 69 -27.12 18.91 17.16
N ARG A 70 -27.12 19.37 18.41
CA ARG A 70 -26.43 20.60 18.80
C ARG A 70 -24.93 20.55 18.53
N ILE A 71 -24.35 19.35 18.53
CA ILE A 71 -22.95 19.15 18.14
C ILE A 71 -22.66 19.60 16.72
N ASP A 72 -23.64 19.49 15.80
CA ASP A 72 -23.49 19.93 14.42
C ASP A 72 -23.26 21.45 14.38
N THR A 73 -24.02 22.21 15.18
CA THR A 73 -23.83 23.67 15.32
C THR A 73 -22.49 24.03 15.95
N LEU A 74 -22.05 23.26 16.96
CA LEU A 74 -20.74 23.48 17.58
C LEU A 74 -19.62 23.28 16.55
N ILE A 75 -19.66 22.19 15.81
CA ILE A 75 -18.69 21.89 14.74
C ILE A 75 -18.71 22.98 13.66
N GLU A 76 -19.89 23.44 13.26
CA GLU A 76 -20.04 24.54 12.29
C GLU A 76 -19.38 25.83 12.79
N ILE A 77 -19.65 26.23 14.04
CA ILE A 77 -19.06 27.44 14.62
C ILE A 77 -17.53 27.36 14.62
N LEU A 78 -16.99 26.23 15.07
CA LEU A 78 -15.54 26.05 15.15
C LEU A 78 -14.93 25.99 13.75
N ARG A 79 -15.49 25.23 12.82
CA ARG A 79 -14.95 25.08 11.46
C ARG A 79 -14.86 26.40 10.72
N GLU A 80 -15.92 27.20 10.75
CA GLU A 80 -15.91 28.51 10.11
C GLU A 80 -14.93 29.46 10.79
N THR A 81 -14.85 29.41 12.13
CA THR A 81 -13.86 30.20 12.88
C THR A 81 -12.42 29.79 12.53
N GLN A 82 -12.15 28.49 12.33
CA GLN A 82 -10.84 28.01 11.86
C GLN A 82 -10.49 28.57 10.49
N ALA A 83 -11.46 28.61 9.57
CA ALA A 83 -11.26 29.18 8.23
C ALA A 83 -10.92 30.68 8.26
N PHE A 84 -11.31 31.41 9.31
CA PHE A 84 -10.87 32.80 9.53
C PHE A 84 -9.46 32.90 10.16
N ASP A 85 -9.07 31.94 11.01
CA ASP A 85 -7.76 31.89 11.68
C ASP A 85 -6.64 31.42 10.72
N ASP A 86 -6.98 30.52 9.80
CA ASP A 86 -6.12 30.05 8.71
C ASP A 86 -6.84 30.12 7.34
N PRO A 87 -6.98 31.33 6.75
CA PRO A 87 -7.71 31.53 5.49
C PRO A 87 -7.06 30.86 4.28
N PHE A 88 -5.89 30.25 4.45
CA PHE A 88 -5.17 29.51 3.42
C PHE A 88 -5.02 28.02 3.73
N GLY A 89 -5.40 27.53 4.91
CA GLY A 89 -5.26 26.13 5.30
C GLY A 89 -5.97 25.17 4.33
N ASP A 90 -7.23 25.47 4.03
CA ASP A 90 -8.01 24.72 3.03
C ASP A 90 -7.40 24.80 1.62
N MET A 91 -6.74 25.91 1.28
CA MET A 91 -6.09 26.09 -0.02
C MET A 91 -4.78 25.30 -0.11
N VAL A 92 -4.03 25.18 0.99
CA VAL A 92 -2.81 24.37 1.08
C VAL A 92 -3.15 22.89 0.99
N GLU A 93 -4.13 22.39 1.77
CA GLU A 93 -4.56 20.99 1.70
C GLU A 93 -5.07 20.64 0.29
N GLN A 94 -5.87 21.51 -0.33
CA GLN A 94 -6.33 21.30 -1.71
C GLN A 94 -5.18 21.31 -2.72
N THR A 95 -4.14 22.12 -2.49
CA THR A 95 -2.96 22.19 -3.35
C THR A 95 -2.09 20.93 -3.22
N GLU A 96 -1.91 20.41 -2.01
CA GLU A 96 -1.16 19.16 -1.76
C GLU A 96 -1.89 17.97 -2.37
N VAL A 97 -3.20 17.84 -2.14
CA VAL A 97 -4.03 16.79 -2.75
C VAL A 97 -4.07 16.90 -4.27
N ALA A 98 -4.07 18.12 -4.83
CA ALA A 98 -3.97 18.33 -6.27
C ALA A 98 -2.58 17.98 -6.82
N ALA A 99 -1.50 18.29 -6.09
CA ALA A 99 -0.12 17.98 -6.47
C ALA A 99 0.15 16.47 -6.47
N GLU A 100 -0.38 15.74 -5.48
CA GLU A 100 -0.36 14.28 -5.44
C GLU A 100 -1.12 13.66 -6.62
N ARG A 101 -2.30 14.23 -6.97
CA ARG A 101 -3.08 13.82 -8.15
C ARG A 101 -2.38 14.11 -9.48
N ASP A 102 -1.44 15.06 -9.52
CA ASP A 102 -0.67 15.40 -10.72
C ASP A 102 0.71 14.73 -10.79
N ASN A 103 0.99 13.76 -9.91
CA ASN A 103 2.23 13.02 -9.94
C ASN A 103 2.33 12.15 -11.21
N VAL A 104 3.22 12.54 -12.13
CA VAL A 104 3.47 11.83 -13.40
C VAL A 104 3.97 10.39 -13.16
N LEU A 105 4.73 10.15 -12.10
CA LEU A 105 5.23 8.82 -11.76
C LEU A 105 4.09 7.90 -11.34
N LEU A 106 3.16 8.36 -10.49
CA LEU A 106 1.96 7.58 -10.12
C LEU A 106 1.10 7.24 -11.36
N LYS A 107 0.90 8.21 -12.26
CA LYS A 107 0.20 7.98 -13.54
C LYS A 107 0.90 6.92 -14.39
N ASN A 108 2.23 6.93 -14.44
CA ASN A 108 3.02 5.96 -15.19
C ASN A 108 3.00 4.57 -14.54
N LEU A 109 3.04 4.48 -13.20
CA LEU A 109 2.83 3.22 -12.47
C LEU A 109 1.49 2.60 -12.84
N ALA A 110 0.41 3.37 -12.77
CA ALA A 110 -0.94 2.93 -13.15
C ALA A 110 -1.01 2.48 -14.62
N LYS A 111 -0.37 3.21 -15.55
CA LYS A 111 -0.31 2.84 -16.98
C LYS A 111 0.36 1.47 -17.19
N LEU A 112 1.44 1.23 -16.47
CA LEU A 112 2.20 -0.03 -16.48
C LEU A 112 1.50 -1.16 -15.69
N GLY A 113 0.43 -0.85 -14.94
CA GLY A 113 -0.24 -1.80 -14.06
C GLY A 113 0.57 -2.14 -12.81
N ILE A 114 1.55 -1.30 -12.45
CA ILE A 114 2.39 -1.49 -11.27
C ILE A 114 1.64 -0.89 -10.07
N PRO A 115 1.40 -1.68 -9.01
CA PRO A 115 0.64 -1.21 -7.86
C PRO A 115 1.48 -0.26 -7.00
N GLU A 116 0.89 0.86 -6.58
CA GLU A 116 1.57 1.89 -5.76
C GLU A 116 2.03 1.35 -4.41
N ASN A 117 1.25 0.45 -3.81
CA ASN A 117 1.58 -0.18 -2.54
C ASN A 117 2.66 -1.28 -2.66
N PHE A 118 3.28 -1.46 -3.83
CA PHE A 118 4.37 -2.44 -4.00
C PHE A 118 5.53 -2.15 -3.04
N PRO A 119 5.97 -3.12 -2.22
CA PRO A 119 7.01 -2.89 -1.22
C PRO A 119 8.36 -2.58 -1.86
N ILE A 120 9.00 -1.48 -1.45
CA ILE A 120 10.29 -1.07 -2.01
C ILE A 120 11.40 -2.08 -1.72
N VAL A 121 11.29 -2.85 -0.64
CA VAL A 121 12.24 -3.91 -0.27
C VAL A 121 12.29 -5.07 -1.29
N LEU A 122 11.24 -5.23 -2.10
CA LEU A 122 11.16 -6.24 -3.15
C LEU A 122 11.73 -5.74 -4.50
N THR A 123 12.24 -4.52 -4.55
CA THR A 123 12.92 -3.98 -5.72
C THR A 123 14.37 -4.50 -5.78
N GLY A 124 14.96 -4.41 -6.97
CA GLY A 124 16.37 -4.67 -7.22
C GLY A 124 17.30 -3.51 -6.84
N LEU A 125 16.85 -2.57 -5.99
CA LEU A 125 17.69 -1.47 -5.49
C LEU A 125 18.83 -2.00 -4.60
N GLU A 126 19.96 -1.31 -4.66
CA GLU A 126 21.14 -1.62 -3.87
C GLU A 126 20.87 -1.41 -2.37
N PRO A 127 21.58 -2.15 -1.48
CA PRO A 127 21.36 -2.05 -0.04
C PRO A 127 21.45 -0.63 0.52
N GLY A 128 22.37 0.20 0.00
CA GLY A 128 22.50 1.60 0.42
C GLY A 128 21.28 2.45 0.06
N THR A 129 20.68 2.19 -1.11
CA THR A 129 19.48 2.89 -1.57
C THR A 129 18.24 2.42 -0.83
N LEU A 130 18.14 1.13 -0.52
CA LEU A 130 17.08 0.61 0.35
C LEU A 130 17.17 1.17 1.77
N GLU A 131 18.37 1.33 2.31
CA GLU A 131 18.56 1.95 3.62
C GLU A 131 18.19 3.44 3.59
N PHE A 132 18.55 4.17 2.53
CA PHE A 132 18.06 5.53 2.32
C PHE A 132 16.53 5.59 2.31
N CYS A 133 15.87 4.73 1.53
CA CYS A 133 14.41 4.67 1.50
C CYS A 133 13.82 4.39 2.88
N ARG A 134 14.45 3.50 3.67
CA ARG A 134 14.04 3.20 5.04
C ARG A 134 14.15 4.42 5.98
N LEU A 135 15.25 5.17 5.89
CA LEU A 135 15.49 6.37 6.70
C LEU A 135 14.48 7.48 6.37
N GLU A 136 14.15 7.62 5.08
CA GLU A 136 13.15 8.56 4.57
C GLU A 136 11.70 8.04 4.71
N LYS A 137 11.50 6.87 5.35
CA LYS A 137 10.20 6.22 5.56
C LYS A 137 9.43 5.91 4.25
N LEU A 138 10.15 5.65 3.17
CA LEU A 138 9.62 5.20 1.90
C LEU A 138 9.52 3.67 1.93
N ALA A 139 8.35 3.13 2.25
CA ALA A 139 8.10 1.69 2.31
C ALA A 139 7.56 1.14 0.97
N THR A 140 6.93 1.98 0.15
CA THR A 140 6.21 1.60 -1.08
C THR A 140 6.65 2.41 -2.30
N LEU A 141 6.34 1.92 -3.51
CA LEU A 141 6.59 2.67 -4.75
C LEU A 141 5.77 3.96 -4.86
N GLY A 142 4.58 4.00 -4.26
CA GLY A 142 3.74 5.19 -4.19
C GLY A 142 4.40 6.28 -3.36
N GLU A 143 4.86 5.94 -2.16
CA GLU A 143 5.60 6.86 -1.30
C GLU A 143 6.90 7.33 -1.97
N PHE A 144 7.62 6.42 -2.64
CA PHE A 144 8.78 6.78 -3.45
C PHE A 144 8.44 7.80 -4.54
N ALA A 145 7.34 7.59 -5.26
CA ALA A 145 6.90 8.48 -6.34
C ALA A 145 6.52 9.88 -5.82
N VAL A 146 5.80 9.95 -4.70
CA VAL A 146 5.45 11.22 -4.04
C VAL A 146 6.71 11.94 -3.56
N PHE A 147 7.60 11.23 -2.87
CA PHE A 147 8.87 11.78 -2.41
C PHE A 147 9.72 12.32 -3.57
N ALA A 148 9.82 11.58 -4.67
CA ALA A 148 10.62 11.97 -5.83
C ALA A 148 10.09 13.23 -6.54
N GLN A 149 8.78 13.50 -6.49
CA GLN A 149 8.18 14.71 -7.05
C GLN A 149 8.57 15.98 -6.28
N GLY A 150 8.68 15.88 -4.95
CA GLY A 150 9.10 16.98 -4.07
C GLY A 150 10.62 17.12 -3.92
N MET A 151 11.39 16.22 -4.52
CA MET A 151 12.84 16.15 -4.33
C MET A 151 13.53 17.37 -4.97
N ALA A 152 14.18 18.19 -4.13
CA ALA A 152 15.02 19.29 -4.61
C ALA A 152 16.23 18.76 -5.40
N GLN A 153 16.70 19.51 -6.40
CA GLN A 153 17.85 19.12 -7.23
C GLN A 153 19.16 18.91 -6.45
N THR A 154 19.20 19.30 -5.18
CA THR A 154 20.35 19.20 -4.27
C THR A 154 20.41 17.89 -3.48
N VAL A 155 19.36 17.07 -3.48
CA VAL A 155 19.36 15.77 -2.79
C VAL A 155 20.25 14.79 -3.57
N ILE A 156 21.34 14.35 -2.94
CA ILE A 156 22.25 13.35 -3.52
C ILE A 156 21.63 11.98 -3.30
N VAL A 157 21.13 11.37 -4.37
CA VAL A 157 20.58 10.01 -4.37
C VAL A 157 21.52 9.04 -5.08
N GLY A 158 21.42 7.75 -4.74
CA GLY A 158 22.15 6.66 -5.37
C GLY A 158 21.89 6.55 -6.88
N GLY A 159 22.81 5.92 -7.61
CA GLY A 159 22.69 5.77 -9.07
C GLY A 159 21.50 4.92 -9.51
N ASP A 160 21.19 3.86 -8.76
CA ASP A 160 20.04 2.98 -8.93
C ASP A 160 18.71 3.65 -8.55
N PHE A 161 18.69 4.52 -7.51
CA PHE A 161 17.54 5.38 -7.21
C PHE A 161 17.20 6.26 -8.42
N ARG A 162 18.20 6.95 -8.97
CA ARG A 162 18.03 7.82 -10.14
C ARG A 162 17.63 7.01 -11.37
N LYS A 163 18.14 5.78 -11.50
CA LYS A 163 17.74 4.86 -12.57
C LYS A 163 16.26 4.51 -12.48
N LEU A 164 15.75 4.12 -11.31
CA LEU A 164 14.32 3.83 -11.10
C LEU A 164 13.46 5.06 -11.41
N LEU A 165 13.85 6.22 -10.90
CA LEU A 165 13.15 7.48 -11.15
C LEU A 165 13.06 7.80 -12.65
N ASN A 166 14.19 7.77 -13.36
CA ASN A 166 14.24 8.05 -14.79
C ASN A 166 13.42 7.01 -15.59
N ALA A 167 13.51 5.74 -15.20
CA ALA A 167 12.80 4.66 -15.87
C ALA A 167 11.28 4.82 -15.72
N LEU A 168 10.80 5.21 -14.53
CA LEU A 168 9.38 5.51 -14.29
C LEU A 168 8.94 6.79 -15.00
N SER A 169 9.78 7.83 -15.01
CA SER A 169 9.48 9.13 -15.66
C SER A 169 9.26 8.98 -17.16
N HIS A 170 10.06 8.13 -17.82
CA HIS A 170 10.06 7.97 -19.26
C HIS A 170 9.38 6.68 -19.75
N VAL A 171 8.85 5.85 -18.84
CA VAL A 171 8.27 4.54 -19.16
C VAL A 171 9.28 3.67 -19.92
N ASP A 172 10.53 3.68 -19.45
CA ASP A 172 11.61 2.85 -20.00
C ASP A 172 11.53 1.44 -19.39
N GLU A 173 10.73 0.59 -20.03
CA GLU A 173 10.50 -0.79 -19.63
C GLU A 173 11.79 -1.62 -19.49
N ALA A 174 12.79 -1.35 -20.33
CA ALA A 174 14.06 -2.08 -20.28
C ALA A 174 14.84 -1.72 -19.01
N SER A 175 14.89 -0.43 -18.65
CA SER A 175 15.49 -0.01 -17.38
C SER A 175 14.67 -0.47 -16.18
N LEU A 176 13.33 -0.42 -16.24
CA LEU A 176 12.45 -0.89 -15.17
C LEU A 176 12.68 -2.36 -14.85
N ALA A 177 12.82 -3.23 -15.85
CA ALA A 177 13.08 -4.66 -15.65
C ALA A 177 14.37 -4.96 -14.86
N THR A 178 15.31 -4.02 -14.81
CA THR A 178 16.56 -4.18 -14.05
C THR A 178 16.44 -3.83 -12.57
N VAL A 179 15.39 -3.09 -12.17
CA VAL A 179 15.21 -2.57 -10.80
C VAL A 179 13.86 -2.94 -10.18
N LEU A 180 12.87 -3.33 -10.98
CA LEU A 180 11.56 -3.82 -10.56
C LEU A 180 11.31 -5.20 -11.14
N PRO A 181 10.52 -6.06 -10.47
CA PRO A 181 10.16 -7.38 -10.98
C PRO A 181 9.14 -7.27 -12.12
N PHE A 182 9.58 -6.66 -13.21
CA PHE A 182 8.79 -6.20 -14.33
C PHE A 182 9.26 -6.91 -15.60
N ARG A 183 8.31 -7.36 -16.42
CA ARG A 183 8.58 -8.01 -17.69
C ARG A 183 8.17 -7.09 -18.85
N PRO A 184 9.12 -6.66 -19.70
CA PRO A 184 8.83 -5.80 -20.83
C PRO A 184 7.72 -6.37 -21.74
N GLY A 185 6.84 -5.50 -22.20
CA GLY A 185 5.67 -5.84 -23.01
C GLY A 185 4.49 -6.43 -22.24
N THR A 186 4.61 -6.60 -20.92
CA THR A 186 3.50 -7.06 -20.06
C THR A 186 3.17 -6.04 -18.99
N LYS A 187 1.94 -6.07 -18.50
CA LYS A 187 1.52 -5.21 -17.38
C LYS A 187 1.79 -5.89 -16.04
N GLY A 188 2.01 -5.06 -15.04
CA GLY A 188 2.17 -5.48 -13.66
C GLY A 188 3.56 -6.02 -13.36
N LEU A 189 3.68 -6.46 -12.11
CA LEU A 189 4.86 -7.09 -11.56
C LEU A 189 4.62 -8.60 -11.45
N HIS A 190 5.69 -9.38 -11.46
CA HIS A 190 5.61 -10.84 -11.59
C HIS A 190 6.49 -11.54 -10.54
N LEU A 191 5.99 -12.63 -9.97
CA LEU A 191 6.69 -13.38 -8.93
C LEU A 191 8.03 -13.94 -9.42
N VAL A 192 8.07 -14.46 -10.65
CA VAL A 192 9.29 -15.07 -11.23
C VAL A 192 10.42 -14.05 -11.31
N GLU A 193 10.12 -12.84 -11.78
CA GLU A 193 11.06 -11.72 -11.84
C GLU A 193 11.46 -11.24 -10.44
N ALA A 194 10.55 -11.22 -9.47
CA ALA A 194 10.87 -10.88 -8.08
C ALA A 194 11.87 -11.87 -7.46
N LEU A 195 11.62 -13.17 -7.65
CA LEU A 195 12.51 -14.23 -7.22
C LEU A 195 13.88 -14.14 -7.90
N ALA A 196 13.92 -13.77 -9.18
CA ALA A 196 15.16 -13.56 -9.91
C ALA A 196 15.96 -12.37 -9.36
N GLN A 197 15.31 -11.28 -8.97
CA GLN A 197 15.99 -10.11 -8.40
C GLN A 197 16.58 -10.42 -7.02
N VAL A 198 15.85 -11.13 -6.17
CA VAL A 198 16.33 -11.48 -4.83
C VAL A 198 17.34 -12.62 -4.85
N ALA A 199 17.49 -13.35 -5.96
CA ALA A 199 18.32 -14.55 -6.04
C ALA A 199 19.81 -14.34 -5.72
N ASN A 200 20.31 -13.11 -5.86
CA ASN A 200 21.70 -12.77 -5.56
C ASN A 200 21.85 -11.89 -4.31
N ALA A 201 20.76 -11.60 -3.61
CA ALA A 201 20.78 -10.78 -2.41
C ALA A 201 21.29 -11.58 -1.20
N PRO A 202 22.09 -10.98 -0.29
CA PRO A 202 22.59 -11.68 0.90
C PRO A 202 21.46 -12.11 1.86
N ASP A 203 20.34 -11.41 1.81
CA ASP A 203 19.11 -11.62 2.58
C ASP A 203 17.99 -12.29 1.76
N ALA A 204 18.35 -13.03 0.70
CA ALA A 204 17.41 -13.66 -0.23
C ALA A 204 16.28 -14.41 0.47
N ALA A 205 16.56 -15.23 1.48
CA ALA A 205 15.54 -16.01 2.19
C ALA A 205 14.45 -15.14 2.81
N ALA A 206 14.82 -14.02 3.45
CA ALA A 206 13.87 -13.10 4.05
C ALA A 206 13.03 -12.38 2.98
N ARG A 207 13.65 -11.96 1.87
CA ARG A 207 12.93 -11.29 0.78
C ARG A 207 12.01 -12.24 0.01
N VAL A 208 12.36 -13.52 -0.10
CA VAL A 208 11.50 -14.53 -0.73
C VAL A 208 10.21 -14.69 0.06
N GLU A 209 10.25 -14.74 1.40
CA GLU A 209 9.04 -14.80 2.23
C GLU A 209 8.10 -13.61 1.97
N VAL A 210 8.66 -12.41 1.85
CA VAL A 210 7.90 -11.20 1.50
C VAL A 210 7.33 -11.32 0.08
N ALA A 211 8.12 -11.79 -0.88
CA ALA A 211 7.69 -11.95 -2.28
C ALA A 211 6.55 -12.97 -2.42
N VAL A 212 6.67 -14.16 -1.83
CA VAL A 212 5.62 -15.20 -1.93
C VAL A 212 4.32 -14.80 -1.22
N THR A 213 4.42 -13.98 -0.18
CA THR A 213 3.26 -13.39 0.49
C THR A 213 2.59 -12.33 -0.39
N TRP A 214 3.38 -11.47 -1.03
CA TRP A 214 2.86 -10.42 -1.91
C TRP A 214 2.20 -11.00 -3.17
N PHE A 215 2.86 -11.96 -3.82
CA PHE A 215 2.41 -12.59 -5.05
C PHE A 215 1.66 -13.92 -4.79
N VAL A 216 0.79 -13.94 -3.77
CA VAL A 216 0.06 -15.16 -3.36
C VAL A 216 -0.78 -15.77 -4.48
N ASP A 217 -1.34 -14.95 -5.36
CA ASP A 217 -2.17 -15.40 -6.48
C ASP A 217 -1.34 -16.12 -7.56
N GLU A 218 -0.17 -15.58 -7.90
CA GLU A 218 0.78 -16.22 -8.84
C GLU A 218 1.39 -17.48 -8.24
N LEU A 219 1.74 -17.47 -6.94
CA LEU A 219 2.16 -18.66 -6.23
C LEU A 219 1.10 -19.75 -6.31
N GLY A 220 -0.16 -19.42 -6.02
CA GLY A 220 -1.27 -20.36 -6.12
C GLY A 220 -1.50 -20.86 -7.55
N ALA A 221 -1.22 -20.04 -8.57
CA ALA A 221 -1.28 -20.48 -9.96
C ALA A 221 -0.18 -21.51 -10.28
N ILE A 222 1.05 -21.28 -9.81
CA ILE A 222 2.16 -22.24 -9.93
C ILE A 222 1.82 -23.54 -9.20
N GLU A 223 1.28 -23.49 -7.97
CA GLU A 223 0.89 -24.68 -7.22
C GLU A 223 -0.17 -25.53 -7.93
N ARG A 224 -1.23 -24.89 -8.47
CA ARG A 224 -2.27 -25.58 -9.26
C ARG A 224 -1.69 -26.25 -10.50
N ASP A 225 -0.77 -25.56 -11.16
CA ASP A 225 -0.11 -26.04 -12.35
C ASP A 225 0.81 -27.26 -12.07
N LEU A 226 1.53 -27.25 -10.95
CA LEU A 226 2.30 -28.39 -10.47
C LEU A 226 1.41 -29.58 -10.09
N ALA A 227 0.28 -29.33 -9.43
CA ALA A 227 -0.70 -30.37 -9.10
C ALA A 227 -1.31 -31.02 -10.36
N ALA A 228 -1.37 -30.29 -11.48
CA ALA A 228 -1.80 -30.80 -12.78
C ALA A 228 -0.71 -31.58 -13.54
N GLY A 229 0.46 -31.82 -12.93
CA GLY A 229 1.58 -32.53 -13.55
C GLY A 229 2.60 -31.63 -14.27
N GLY A 230 2.53 -30.32 -14.03
CA GLY A 230 3.53 -29.37 -14.50
C GLY A 230 4.91 -29.54 -13.89
N SER A 231 5.92 -28.94 -14.51
CA SER A 231 7.25 -28.76 -13.91
C SER A 231 7.39 -27.34 -13.36
N LEU A 232 8.18 -27.18 -12.29
CA LEU A 232 8.43 -25.86 -11.70
C LEU A 232 9.32 -25.03 -12.63
N GLU A 233 10.30 -25.68 -13.25
CA GLU A 233 11.34 -25.09 -14.07
C GLU A 233 10.76 -24.33 -15.28
N ARG A 234 9.61 -24.76 -15.82
CA ARG A 234 8.98 -24.11 -16.97
C ARG A 234 8.56 -22.67 -16.70
N HIS A 235 8.21 -22.34 -15.46
CA HIS A 235 7.79 -20.99 -15.07
C HIS A 235 8.95 -19.99 -15.11
N PHE A 236 10.18 -20.48 -14.96
CA PHE A 236 11.37 -19.62 -14.89
C PHE A 236 12.04 -19.39 -16.26
N VAL A 237 11.76 -20.22 -17.28
CA VAL A 237 12.37 -20.11 -18.64
C VAL A 237 12.27 -18.71 -19.24
N VAL A 238 11.25 -17.93 -18.84
CA VAL A 238 11.08 -16.53 -19.25
C VAL A 238 12.24 -15.61 -18.86
N LEU A 239 13.05 -15.99 -17.87
CA LEU A 239 14.23 -15.26 -17.44
C LEU A 239 15.38 -15.35 -18.46
N GLY A 240 15.39 -16.37 -19.33
CA GLY A 240 16.39 -16.53 -20.39
C GLY A 240 17.83 -16.71 -19.88
N ASN A 241 18.01 -17.13 -18.63
CA ASN A 241 19.31 -17.33 -17.99
C ASN A 241 19.25 -18.60 -17.13
N PRO A 242 19.79 -19.75 -17.62
CA PRO A 242 19.67 -21.04 -16.94
C PRO A 242 20.17 -21.07 -15.51
N VAL A 243 21.22 -20.30 -15.19
CA VAL A 243 21.77 -20.23 -13.83
C VAL A 243 20.82 -19.48 -12.90
N LEU A 244 20.25 -18.38 -13.37
CA LEU A 244 19.30 -17.58 -12.61
C LEU A 244 17.97 -18.32 -12.43
N GLU A 245 17.50 -18.99 -13.48
CA GLU A 245 16.33 -19.87 -13.47
C GLU A 245 16.43 -20.93 -12.37
N GLN A 246 17.55 -21.65 -12.33
CA GLN A 246 17.77 -22.70 -11.35
C GLN A 246 17.79 -22.15 -9.91
N ARG A 247 18.44 -21.00 -9.70
CA ARG A 247 18.52 -20.34 -8.39
C ARG A 247 17.15 -19.85 -7.93
N ALA A 248 16.42 -19.13 -8.78
CA ALA A 248 15.10 -18.59 -8.46
C ALA A 248 14.09 -19.72 -8.20
N ALA A 249 14.12 -20.79 -9.00
CA ALA A 249 13.31 -21.99 -8.75
C ALA A 249 13.67 -22.66 -7.41
N ALA A 250 14.96 -22.76 -7.08
CA ALA A 250 15.40 -23.33 -5.81
C ALA A 250 14.94 -22.50 -4.59
N LEU A 251 14.88 -21.17 -4.72
CA LEU A 251 14.34 -20.30 -3.69
C LEU A 251 12.84 -20.46 -3.49
N LEU A 252 12.08 -20.73 -4.56
CA LEU A 252 10.63 -20.92 -4.46
C LEU A 252 10.24 -22.27 -3.85
N ARG A 253 11.01 -23.33 -4.12
CA ARG A 253 10.68 -24.72 -3.75
C ARG A 253 10.21 -24.91 -2.29
N PRO A 254 10.86 -24.32 -1.26
CA PRO A 254 10.45 -24.48 0.13
C PRO A 254 9.06 -23.89 0.46
N HIS A 255 8.59 -22.93 -0.33
CA HIS A 255 7.32 -22.22 -0.09
C HIS A 255 6.14 -22.84 -0.86
N LEU A 256 6.40 -23.84 -1.70
CA LEU A 256 5.36 -24.56 -2.43
C LEU A 256 4.69 -25.59 -1.52
N ARG A 257 3.36 -25.55 -1.45
CA ARG A 257 2.55 -26.60 -0.88
C ARG A 257 2.55 -27.77 -1.84
N THR A 258 3.57 -28.62 -1.74
CA THR A 258 3.63 -29.84 -2.54
C THR A 258 2.45 -30.73 -2.16
N PRO A 259 1.59 -31.17 -3.10
CA PRO A 259 0.79 -32.35 -2.84
C PRO A 259 1.79 -33.48 -2.58
N ALA A 260 1.61 -34.21 -1.47
CA ALA A 260 2.46 -35.35 -1.13
C ALA A 260 2.62 -36.22 -2.37
N LYS A 261 3.85 -36.34 -2.86
CA LYS A 261 4.20 -37.17 -4.01
C LYS A 261 3.62 -38.57 -3.74
N VAL A 262 2.59 -38.98 -4.48
CA VAL A 262 2.22 -40.40 -4.51
C VAL A 262 3.49 -41.11 -4.98
N PRO A 263 4.07 -42.02 -4.17
CA PRO A 263 5.33 -42.63 -4.53
C PRO A 263 5.19 -43.28 -5.90
N GLU A 264 6.11 -42.91 -6.78
CA GLU A 264 6.34 -43.47 -8.10
C GLU A 264 6.94 -44.88 -7.96
N SER A 265 6.24 -45.75 -7.24
CA SER A 265 6.56 -47.17 -7.03
C SER A 265 5.30 -48.01 -6.87
N ALA A 266 4.34 -47.81 -7.77
CA ALA A 266 3.44 -48.88 -8.18
C ALA A 266 3.48 -49.01 -9.70
N ALA A 267 4.70 -49.22 -10.22
CA ALA A 267 4.86 -49.87 -11.51
C ALA A 267 4.11 -51.21 -11.42
N ALA A 268 2.95 -51.28 -12.07
CA ALA A 268 2.24 -52.52 -12.27
C ALA A 268 3.23 -53.53 -12.87
N PRO A 269 3.39 -54.73 -12.28
CA PRO A 269 4.39 -55.67 -12.75
C PRO A 269 4.07 -56.05 -14.19
N ALA A 270 5.12 -56.01 -15.02
CA ALA A 270 5.13 -56.47 -16.38
C ALA A 270 4.38 -57.80 -16.51
N LYS A 271 3.32 -57.82 -17.33
CA LYS A 271 2.65 -59.06 -17.73
C LYS A 271 3.66 -59.93 -18.48
N LYS A 272 4.23 -60.91 -17.78
CA LYS A 272 4.96 -62.02 -18.38
C LYS A 272 4.01 -62.79 -19.28
N SER A 273 4.45 -62.92 -20.52
CA SER A 273 3.99 -63.81 -21.57
C SER A 273 3.87 -65.27 -21.13
N GLY A 274 2.78 -65.93 -21.57
CA GLY A 274 2.75 -67.33 -22.00
C GLY A 274 2.62 -68.43 -20.94
N TRP A 275 1.40 -68.94 -20.71
CA TRP A 275 1.17 -70.35 -20.32
C TRP A 275 -0.30 -70.86 -20.48
N PHE A 276 -1.11 -70.38 -21.42
CA PHE A 276 -2.48 -70.94 -21.61
C PHE A 276 -2.83 -71.22 -23.08
N GLY A 277 -1.96 -71.96 -23.77
CA GLY A 277 -2.16 -72.45 -25.15
C GLY A 277 -2.23 -73.97 -25.28
N TRP A 278 -2.60 -74.71 -24.24
CA TRP A 278 -2.65 -76.18 -24.25
C TRP A 278 -3.84 -76.73 -23.46
N LEU A 279 -5.07 -76.39 -23.83
CA LEU A 279 -6.26 -77.10 -23.32
C LEU A 279 -7.52 -77.05 -24.20
N PHE A 280 -7.42 -76.66 -25.48
CA PHE A 280 -8.50 -76.91 -26.44
C PHE A 280 -7.92 -77.51 -27.72
N GLY A 281 -7.88 -78.84 -27.74
CA GLY A 281 -7.68 -79.63 -28.95
C GLY A 281 -8.96 -79.66 -29.79
N ARG A 282 -8.75 -79.62 -31.10
CA ARG A 282 -9.57 -80.30 -32.10
C ARG A 282 -8.62 -81.02 -33.05
#